data_AF-A0AAE0ELC8-F1
#
_entry.id   AF-A0AAE0ELC8-F1
#
_cell.length_a   1.000
_cell.length_b   1.000
_cell.length_c   1.000
_cell.angle_alpha   90.00
_cell.angle_beta   90.00
_cell.angle_gamma   90.00
#
_symmetry.space_group_name_H-M   'P 1'
#
loop_
_entity.id
_entity.type
_entity.pdbx_description
1 polymer ?
#
loop_
_entity_poly.entity_id
_entity_poly.type
_entity_poly.pdbx_seq_one_letter_code
_entity_poly.pdbx_strand_id
1 'polypeptide(L)'
;MACSKDQLLARLQDLQIDFAQYEHPVVMTVEDQGKYVGNREGRVCKNLFIKDKKHRFYIISALADTKVDMKVLSQRLGLGKGGLRMAPEEALIEILQVPLGSVTPFALVNESARDVSLLLDKGIKTQERCIFHPLSNDMSISLNFDGLDKFLKSIGRDPSYVDLEANPTVGKDQPPDLAAFVPSGSLVLPDPPEKAVSMQNASGNHVIASSNPKAVAEKTTKPSNNVCNVNHKSANAVKPSSCFTDSEKFVEEIIDIISAHVLTETKEGSIKQNGKELGTDIADRLKKCCASELKNLAVSIFILLNFLFQTFPYPKSKIGVLTV
;
A
#
# COMPACT_ATOMS: atom_id res chain seq x y z
N MET A 1 5.01 -15.80 19.15
CA MET A 1 3.68 -15.60 18.53
C MET A 1 3.71 -14.28 17.79
N ALA A 2 2.81 -14.06 16.83
CA ALA A 2 2.65 -12.76 16.19
C ALA A 2 2.17 -11.72 17.21
N CYS A 3 2.77 -10.53 17.19
CA CYS A 3 2.30 -9.36 17.92
C CYS A 3 1.03 -8.82 17.25
N SER A 4 -0.03 -8.57 18.02
CA SER A 4 -1.23 -7.91 17.51
C SER A 4 -1.08 -6.39 17.44
N LYS A 5 -1.99 -5.73 16.70
CA LYS A 5 -2.16 -4.27 16.73
C LYS A 5 -2.21 -3.76 18.18
N ASP A 6 -3.11 -4.30 18.99
CA ASP A 6 -3.34 -3.82 20.37
C ASP A 6 -2.11 -4.03 21.27
N GLN A 7 -1.38 -5.14 21.08
CA GLN A 7 -0.11 -5.39 21.79
C GLN A 7 0.98 -4.39 21.39
N LEU A 8 1.05 -4.00 20.11
CA LEU A 8 1.94 -2.93 19.67
C LEU A 8 1.53 -1.58 20.30
N LEU A 9 0.26 -1.21 20.23
CA LEU A 9 -0.24 0.07 20.78
C LEU A 9 0.03 0.17 22.29
N ALA A 10 -0.22 -0.91 23.05
CA ALA A 10 0.14 -1.00 24.46
C ALA A 10 1.65 -0.85 24.68
N ARG A 11 2.49 -1.53 23.90
CA ARG A 11 3.95 -1.40 23.99
C ARG A 11 4.44 0.03 23.69
N LEU A 12 3.81 0.74 22.74
CA LEU A 12 4.15 2.15 22.47
C LEU A 12 3.79 3.05 23.67
N GLN A 13 2.67 2.78 24.35
CA GLN A 13 2.29 3.47 25.60
C GLN A 13 3.25 3.16 26.76
N ASP A 14 3.61 1.88 26.98
CA ASP A 14 4.57 1.45 27.99
C ASP A 14 5.95 2.10 27.78
N LEU A 15 6.36 2.23 26.51
CA LEU A 15 7.58 2.93 26.11
C LEU A 15 7.45 4.46 26.18
N GLN A 16 6.31 5.02 26.59
CA GLN A 16 6.06 6.47 26.61
C GLN A 16 6.41 7.12 25.26
N ILE A 17 5.89 6.54 24.18
CA ILE A 17 5.97 7.10 22.83
C ILE A 17 4.65 7.83 22.58
N ASP A 18 4.74 9.11 22.18
CA ASP A 18 3.55 9.85 21.76
C ASP A 18 3.12 9.41 20.35
N PHE A 19 1.86 9.03 20.20
CA PHE A 19 1.27 8.70 18.91
C PHE A 19 -0.22 9.06 18.84
N ALA A 20 -0.65 9.59 17.69
CA ALA A 20 -2.06 9.76 17.36
C ALA A 20 -2.56 8.54 16.57
N GLN A 21 -3.84 8.20 16.71
CA GLN A 21 -4.48 7.07 16.05
C GLN A 21 -5.57 7.56 15.08
N TYR A 22 -5.65 6.94 13.90
CA TYR A 22 -6.67 7.20 12.90
C TYR A 22 -7.24 5.87 12.40
N GLU A 23 -8.47 5.54 12.81
CA GLU A 23 -9.21 4.40 12.28
C GLU A 23 -9.74 4.68 10.88
N HIS A 24 -9.72 3.66 10.02
CA HIS A 24 -10.27 3.73 8.67
C HIS A 24 -10.65 2.33 8.16
N PRO A 25 -11.47 2.20 7.11
CA PRO A 25 -11.63 0.94 6.41
C PRO A 25 -10.28 0.34 5.98
N VAL A 26 -10.25 -0.97 5.75
CA VAL A 26 -9.06 -1.68 5.25
C VAL A 26 -8.60 -1.08 3.92
N VAL A 27 -7.36 -0.58 3.88
CA VAL A 27 -6.72 -0.01 2.68
C VAL A 27 -5.54 -0.85 2.21
N MET A 28 -5.33 -0.89 0.89
CA MET A 28 -4.24 -1.66 0.24
C MET A 28 -3.20 -0.78 -0.43
N THR A 29 -3.51 0.49 -0.66
CA THR A 29 -2.67 1.45 -1.38
C THR A 29 -2.39 2.68 -0.53
N VAL A 30 -1.27 3.34 -0.82
CA VAL A 30 -0.85 4.59 -0.14
C VAL A 30 -1.82 5.71 -0.50
N GLU A 31 -2.34 5.68 -1.72
CA GLU A 31 -3.34 6.57 -2.28
C GLU A 31 -4.69 6.44 -1.58
N ASP A 32 -5.12 5.22 -1.24
CA ASP A 32 -6.33 4.99 -0.45
C ASP A 32 -6.14 5.40 1.01
N GLN A 33 -5.01 5.09 1.62
CA GLN A 33 -4.66 5.55 2.97
C GLN A 33 -4.70 7.08 3.05
N GLY A 34 -4.13 7.77 2.05
CA GLY A 34 -4.10 9.23 1.93
C GLY A 34 -5.47 9.91 2.00
N LYS A 35 -6.55 9.23 1.59
CA LYS A 35 -7.93 9.76 1.69
C LYS A 35 -8.41 9.91 3.14
N TYR A 36 -7.86 9.11 4.06
CA TYR A 36 -8.24 9.10 5.48
C TYR A 36 -7.28 9.90 6.37
N VAL A 37 -6.00 9.99 5.96
CA VAL A 37 -4.94 10.58 6.78
C VAL A 37 -4.15 11.73 6.13
N GLY A 38 -4.40 12.06 4.85
CA GLY A 38 -3.64 13.08 4.11
C GLY A 38 -3.81 14.51 4.62
N ASN A 39 -4.89 14.78 5.36
CA ASN A 39 -5.17 16.04 6.05
C ASN A 39 -4.80 16.01 7.55
N ARG A 40 -4.10 14.96 8.01
CA ARG A 40 -3.68 14.79 9.42
C ARG A 40 -2.23 15.24 9.62
N GLU A 41 -1.85 15.35 10.88
CA GLU A 41 -0.49 15.70 11.28
C GLU A 41 0.48 14.55 10.97
N GLY A 42 1.16 14.65 9.82
CA GLY A 42 2.30 13.82 9.47
C GLY A 42 2.42 13.55 7.97
N ARG A 43 3.51 12.90 7.56
CA ARG A 43 3.66 12.36 6.20
C ARG A 43 3.42 10.86 6.16
N VAL A 44 2.60 10.43 5.20
CA VAL A 44 2.39 9.00 4.92
C VAL A 44 3.69 8.35 4.50
N CYS A 45 4.03 7.23 5.14
CA CYS A 45 5.16 6.41 4.76
C CYS A 45 4.69 5.14 4.05
N LYS A 46 5.31 4.83 2.92
CA LYS A 46 5.15 3.56 2.21
C LYS A 46 6.23 2.57 2.65
N ASN A 47 5.87 1.29 2.68
CA ASN A 47 6.79 0.23 3.10
C ASN A 47 6.86 -0.85 2.02
N LEU A 48 8.07 -1.13 1.52
CA LEU A 48 8.33 -2.17 0.53
C LEU A 48 8.95 -3.37 1.22
N PHE A 49 8.29 -4.54 1.15
CA PHE A 49 8.90 -5.80 1.56
C PHE A 49 9.56 -6.46 0.34
N ILE A 50 10.89 -6.60 0.40
CA ILE A 50 11.71 -7.01 -0.75
C ILE A 50 12.65 -8.13 -0.35
N LYS A 51 13.08 -8.93 -1.34
CA LYS A 51 14.08 -9.98 -1.15
C LYS A 51 15.14 -9.98 -2.23
N ASP A 52 16.31 -10.52 -1.91
CA ASP A 52 17.37 -10.74 -2.88
C ASP A 52 17.34 -12.14 -3.55
N LYS A 53 18.38 -12.44 -4.32
CA LYS A 53 18.60 -13.76 -4.95
C LYS A 53 18.97 -14.87 -3.96
N LYS A 54 19.42 -14.53 -2.75
CA LYS A 54 19.82 -15.45 -1.66
C LYS A 54 18.75 -15.61 -0.58
N HIS A 55 17.52 -15.16 -0.83
CA HIS A 55 16.40 -15.23 0.11
C HIS A 55 16.69 -14.50 1.43
N ARG A 56 17.37 -13.35 1.32
CA ARG A 56 17.51 -12.38 2.40
C ARG A 56 16.48 -11.28 2.20
N PHE A 57 15.86 -10.86 3.29
CA PHE A 57 14.67 -10.01 3.28
C PHE A 57 14.96 -8.64 3.87
N TYR A 58 14.27 -7.62 3.32
CA TYR A 58 14.44 -6.24 3.71
C TYR A 58 13.07 -5.55 3.76
N ILE A 59 12.87 -4.68 4.74
CA ILE A 59 11.83 -3.65 4.71
C ILE A 59 12.51 -2.33 4.31
N ILE A 60 11.99 -1.70 3.27
CA ILE A 60 12.34 -0.31 2.92
C ILE A 60 11.17 0.56 3.34
N SER A 61 11.37 1.45 4.32
CA SER A 61 10.34 2.35 4.82
C SER A 61 10.70 3.78 4.44
N ALA A 62 9.83 4.43 3.66
CA ALA A 62 10.12 5.71 3.01
C ALA A 62 8.91 6.62 2.95
N LEU A 63 9.11 7.93 2.75
CA LEU A 63 7.99 8.83 2.47
C LEU A 63 7.26 8.41 1.18
N ALA A 64 5.96 8.68 1.10
CA ALA A 64 5.12 8.31 -0.03
C ALA A 64 5.66 8.80 -1.39
N ASP A 65 6.30 9.97 -1.42
CA ASP A 65 6.86 10.63 -2.61
C ASP A 65 8.30 10.21 -2.95
N THR A 66 9.09 9.71 -1.98
CA THR A 66 10.48 9.26 -2.18
C THR A 66 10.62 8.18 -3.26
N LYS A 67 11.49 8.40 -4.26
CA LYS A 67 11.70 7.45 -5.38
C LYS A 67 12.78 6.42 -5.05
N VAL A 68 12.37 5.20 -4.75
CA VAL A 68 13.27 4.07 -4.49
C VAL A 68 13.61 3.34 -5.81
N ASP A 69 14.77 3.63 -6.40
CA ASP A 69 15.27 2.85 -7.54
C ASP A 69 15.87 1.52 -7.06
N MET A 70 15.14 0.43 -7.33
CA MET A 70 15.52 -0.93 -6.96
C MET A 70 16.83 -1.43 -7.59
N LYS A 71 17.25 -0.89 -8.75
CA LYS A 71 18.54 -1.24 -9.39
C LYS A 71 19.68 -0.53 -8.66
N VAL A 72 19.53 0.76 -8.36
CA VAL A 72 20.51 1.55 -7.60
C VAL A 72 20.67 0.98 -6.19
N LEU A 73 19.56 0.78 -5.46
CA LEU A 73 19.58 0.18 -4.12
C LEU A 73 20.28 -1.20 -4.11
N SER A 74 19.99 -2.03 -5.11
CA SER A 74 20.65 -3.34 -5.28
C SER A 74 22.15 -3.23 -5.53
N GLN A 75 22.61 -2.22 -6.26
CA GLN A 75 24.04 -1.97 -6.46
C GLN A 75 24.70 -1.47 -5.17
N ARG A 76 24.07 -0.55 -4.44
CA ARG A 76 24.56 0.01 -3.16
C ARG A 76 24.63 -1.00 -2.02
N LEU A 77 23.75 -2.01 -2.03
CA LEU A 77 23.84 -3.18 -1.15
C LEU A 77 24.87 -4.22 -1.61
N GLY A 78 25.58 -4.01 -2.73
CA GLY A 78 26.56 -4.97 -3.25
C GLY A 78 25.96 -6.25 -3.83
N LEU A 79 24.66 -6.26 -4.13
CA LEU A 79 23.91 -7.42 -4.66
C LEU A 79 23.99 -7.54 -6.19
N GLY A 80 24.76 -6.66 -6.83
CA GLY A 80 24.81 -6.47 -8.28
C GLY A 80 23.57 -5.77 -8.83
N LYS A 81 23.52 -5.59 -10.15
CA LYS A 81 22.37 -4.96 -10.84
C LYS A 81 21.20 -5.94 -10.90
N GLY A 82 20.02 -5.53 -10.44
CA GLY A 82 18.82 -6.40 -10.42
C GLY A 82 18.97 -7.61 -9.48
N GLY A 83 19.60 -7.41 -8.32
CA GLY A 83 19.69 -8.40 -7.24
C GLY A 83 18.44 -8.43 -6.34
N LEU A 84 17.64 -7.35 -6.33
CA LEU A 84 16.41 -7.19 -5.55
C LEU A 84 15.12 -7.36 -6.37
N ARG A 85 14.06 -7.81 -5.70
CA ARG A 85 12.68 -7.95 -6.19
C ARG A 85 11.71 -7.85 -5.01
N MET A 86 10.41 -7.63 -5.26
CA MET A 86 9.40 -7.75 -4.21
C MET A 86 9.44 -9.15 -3.58
N ALA A 87 9.22 -9.22 -2.28
CA ALA A 87 8.97 -10.48 -1.59
C ALA A 87 7.59 -11.03 -1.99
N PRO A 88 7.41 -12.35 -2.00
CA PRO A 88 6.11 -12.96 -2.29
C PRO A 88 5.16 -12.83 -1.09
N GLU A 89 3.86 -13.00 -1.29
CA GLU A 89 2.85 -12.76 -0.26
C GLU A 89 2.95 -13.73 0.92
N GLU A 90 3.33 -14.99 0.66
CA GLU A 90 3.54 -16.02 1.68
C GLU A 90 4.58 -15.58 2.72
N ALA A 91 5.62 -14.86 2.28
CA ALA A 91 6.64 -14.34 3.16
C ALA A 91 6.14 -13.20 4.09
N LEU A 92 5.03 -12.53 3.77
CA LEU A 92 4.40 -11.57 4.69
C LEU A 92 3.82 -12.30 5.91
N ILE A 93 3.17 -13.44 5.68
CA ILE A 93 2.55 -14.25 6.73
C ILE A 93 3.62 -15.00 7.52
N GLU A 94 4.60 -15.60 6.85
CA GLU A 94 5.61 -16.44 7.51
C GLU A 94 6.70 -15.65 8.23
N ILE A 95 7.21 -14.57 7.63
CA ILE A 95 8.34 -13.79 8.16
C ILE A 95 7.84 -12.59 8.96
N LEU A 96 7.01 -11.73 8.36
CA LEU A 96 6.55 -10.51 9.03
C LEU A 96 5.37 -10.74 9.97
N GLN A 97 4.61 -11.82 9.78
CA GLN A 97 3.37 -12.13 10.51
C GLN A 97 2.34 -10.98 10.47
N VAL A 98 2.22 -10.33 9.29
CA VAL A 98 1.24 -9.26 9.02
C VAL A 98 0.43 -9.59 7.74
N PRO A 99 -0.84 -9.18 7.64
CA PRO A 99 -1.62 -9.39 6.42
C PRO A 99 -1.12 -8.52 5.25
N LEU A 100 -1.55 -8.87 4.03
CA LEU A 100 -1.29 -8.06 2.84
C LEU A 100 -1.73 -6.60 3.05
N GLY A 101 -0.91 -5.65 2.56
CA GLY A 101 -1.10 -4.22 2.79
C GLY A 101 -0.60 -3.69 4.14
N SER A 102 -0.25 -4.55 5.10
CA SER A 102 0.19 -4.15 6.45
C SER A 102 1.71 -4.20 6.67
N VAL A 103 2.51 -4.07 5.59
CA VAL A 103 3.97 -3.96 5.71
C VAL A 103 4.32 -2.69 6.49
N THR A 104 5.15 -2.81 7.52
CA THR A 104 5.48 -1.71 8.43
C THR A 104 6.79 -2.01 9.18
N PRO A 105 7.61 -0.99 9.53
CA PRO A 105 8.80 -1.21 10.37
C PRO A 105 8.47 -1.83 11.74
N PHE A 106 7.24 -1.68 12.23
CA PHE A 106 6.80 -2.30 13.48
C PHE A 106 6.77 -3.85 13.43
N ALA A 107 6.70 -4.46 12.25
CA ALA A 107 6.67 -5.92 12.08
C ALA A 107 7.95 -6.62 12.58
N LEU A 108 9.04 -5.87 12.78
CA LEU A 108 10.29 -6.40 13.33
C LEU A 108 10.21 -6.84 14.80
N VAL A 109 9.12 -6.52 15.51
CA VAL A 109 8.82 -7.07 16.85
C VAL A 109 8.58 -8.58 16.82
N ASN A 110 8.22 -9.13 15.66
CA ASN A 110 7.98 -10.56 15.48
C ASN A 110 9.31 -11.31 15.32
N GLU A 111 9.55 -12.33 16.15
CA GLU A 111 10.79 -13.14 16.14
C GLU A 111 11.10 -13.79 14.77
N SER A 112 10.07 -14.09 13.99
CA SER A 112 10.20 -14.56 12.60
C SER A 112 10.88 -13.55 11.67
N ALA A 113 10.80 -12.25 12.00
CA ALA A 113 11.42 -11.17 11.26
C ALA A 113 12.83 -10.79 11.77
N ARG A 114 13.44 -11.56 12.70
CA ARG A 114 14.77 -11.26 13.28
C ARG A 114 15.87 -11.02 12.23
N ASP A 115 15.85 -11.79 11.14
CA ASP A 115 16.85 -11.75 10.06
C ASP A 115 16.46 -10.76 8.93
N VAL A 116 15.36 -10.03 9.08
CA VAL A 116 14.95 -8.96 8.15
C VAL A 116 15.73 -7.68 8.46
N SER A 117 16.37 -7.12 7.42
CA SER A 117 17.03 -5.81 7.50
C SER A 117 16.03 -4.67 7.27
N LEU A 118 16.27 -3.51 7.90
CA LEU A 118 15.43 -2.32 7.75
C LEU A 118 16.27 -1.15 7.27
N LEU A 119 15.83 -0.54 6.17
CA LEU A 119 16.34 0.73 5.68
C LEU A 119 15.23 1.78 5.79
N LEU A 120 15.52 2.82 6.57
CA LEU A 120 14.65 3.98 6.76
C LEU A 120 15.11 5.09 5.82
N ASP A 121 14.19 5.75 5.15
CA ASP A 121 14.49 6.97 4.40
C ASP A 121 14.94 8.09 5.34
N LYS A 122 16.10 8.71 5.06
CA LYS A 122 16.56 9.92 5.77
C LYS A 122 15.49 11.03 5.77
N GLY A 123 14.61 11.07 4.75
CA GLY A 123 13.50 12.01 4.64
C GLY A 123 12.56 11.97 5.85
N ILE A 124 12.40 10.82 6.50
CA ILE A 124 11.58 10.65 7.73
C ILE A 124 12.08 11.58 8.86
N LYS A 125 13.40 11.80 8.98
CA LYS A 125 13.97 12.71 10.00
C LYS A 125 13.71 14.19 9.75
N THR A 126 13.23 14.56 8.57
CA THR A 126 12.87 15.94 8.22
C THR A 126 11.39 16.24 8.44
N GLN A 127 10.61 15.24 8.86
CA GLN A 127 9.19 15.39 9.16
C GLN A 127 8.97 15.46 10.68
N GLU A 128 8.05 16.31 11.10
CA GLU A 128 7.61 16.40 12.50
C GLU A 128 6.96 15.09 12.97
N ARG A 129 6.10 14.51 12.12
CA ARG A 129 5.49 13.20 12.32
C ARG A 129 5.41 12.42 11.00
N CYS A 130 5.45 11.10 11.10
CA CYS A 130 5.25 10.16 10.02
C CYS A 130 4.13 9.17 10.36
N ILE A 131 3.38 8.77 9.33
CA ILE A 131 2.19 7.93 9.45
C ILE A 131 2.50 6.52 8.95
N PHE A 132 2.19 5.51 9.76
CA PHE A 132 2.47 4.10 9.53
C PHE A 132 1.26 3.22 9.91
N HIS A 133 1.20 2.01 9.36
CA HIS A 133 0.25 0.98 9.81
C HIS A 133 0.76 0.27 11.09
N PRO A 134 -0.05 0.16 12.16
CA PRO A 134 0.31 -0.54 13.39
C PRO A 134 0.02 -2.06 13.26
N LEU A 135 0.78 -2.74 12.40
CA LEU A 135 0.63 -4.18 12.05
C LEU A 135 -0.69 -4.57 11.36
N SER A 136 -1.59 -3.61 11.15
CA SER A 136 -2.90 -3.76 10.51
C SER A 136 -3.22 -2.53 9.67
N ASN A 137 -3.97 -2.72 8.58
CA ASN A 137 -4.35 -1.69 7.61
C ASN A 137 -5.80 -1.19 7.74
N ASP A 138 -6.45 -1.50 8.87
CA ASP A 138 -7.68 -0.86 9.36
C ASP A 138 -7.41 0.37 10.27
N MET A 139 -6.13 0.70 10.46
CA MET A 139 -5.70 1.83 11.28
C MET A 139 -4.39 2.40 10.73
N SER A 140 -4.17 3.68 11.02
CA SER A 140 -2.88 4.36 10.87
C SER A 140 -2.51 5.04 12.19
N ILE A 141 -1.22 5.04 12.53
CA ILE A 141 -0.68 5.82 13.65
C ILE A 141 0.31 6.88 13.16
N SER A 142 0.27 8.06 13.77
CA SER A 142 1.22 9.15 13.53
C SER A 142 2.13 9.34 14.74
N LEU A 143 3.45 9.28 14.52
CA LEU A 143 4.47 9.51 15.55
C LEU A 143 5.71 10.21 14.97
N ASN A 144 6.53 10.81 15.82
CA ASN A 144 7.81 11.39 15.42
C ASN A 144 8.87 10.31 15.18
N PHE A 145 9.98 10.66 14.52
CA PHE A 145 11.05 9.71 14.23
C PHE A 145 11.73 9.19 15.52
N ASP A 146 11.84 10.01 16.57
CA ASP A 146 12.40 9.61 17.87
C ASP A 146 11.58 8.48 18.53
N GLY A 147 10.26 8.50 18.39
CA GLY A 147 9.36 7.43 18.83
C GLY A 147 9.60 6.12 18.09
N LEU A 148 9.80 6.18 16.77
CA LEU A 148 10.14 5.01 15.96
C LEU A 148 11.52 4.46 16.36
N ASP A 149 12.50 5.34 16.55
CA ASP A 149 13.83 5.01 17.05
C ASP A 149 13.76 4.32 18.43
N LYS A 150 12.95 4.85 19.36
CA LYS A 150 12.76 4.30 20.71
C LYS A 150 12.11 2.93 20.67
N PHE A 151 11.10 2.74 19.81
CA PHE A 151 10.49 1.43 19.58
C PHE A 151 11.51 0.42 19.04
N LEU A 152 12.24 0.76 17.97
CA LEU A 152 13.21 -0.13 17.32
C LEU A 152 14.34 -0.53 18.29
N LYS A 153 14.88 0.42 19.04
CA LYS A 153 15.88 0.14 20.09
C LYS A 153 15.32 -0.76 21.19
N SER A 154 14.04 -0.64 21.55
CA SER A 154 13.39 -1.53 22.54
C SER A 154 13.30 -3.00 22.11
N ILE A 155 13.44 -3.29 20.82
CA ILE A 155 13.44 -4.65 20.24
C ILE A 155 14.84 -5.04 19.72
N GLY A 156 15.89 -4.34 20.16
CA GLY A 156 17.28 -4.66 19.79
C GLY A 156 17.64 -4.34 18.34
N ARG A 157 16.95 -3.38 17.70
CA ARG A 157 17.22 -2.96 16.32
C ARG A 157 17.74 -1.53 16.28
N ASP A 158 18.92 -1.35 15.67
CA ASP A 158 19.50 -0.03 15.44
C ASP A 158 18.92 0.63 14.17
N PRO A 159 18.25 1.79 14.28
CA PRO A 159 17.63 2.47 13.15
C PRO A 159 18.65 2.95 12.11
N SER A 160 18.53 2.47 10.87
CA SER A 160 19.47 2.74 9.79
C SER A 160 18.86 3.66 8.75
N TYR A 161 19.19 4.95 8.83
CA TYR A 161 18.68 5.98 7.94
C TYR A 161 19.58 6.21 6.73
N VAL A 162 19.02 6.09 5.54
CA VAL A 162 19.73 6.13 4.26
C VAL A 162 19.10 7.12 3.29
N ASP A 163 19.93 7.71 2.44
CA ASP A 163 19.46 8.52 1.31
C ASP A 163 18.94 7.60 0.21
N LEU A 164 17.63 7.37 0.10
CA LEU A 164 17.07 6.42 -0.87
C LEU A 164 17.06 6.94 -2.31
N GLU A 165 17.11 8.26 -2.52
CA GLU A 165 17.16 8.86 -3.86
C GLU A 165 18.59 9.06 -4.38
N ALA A 166 19.61 8.93 -3.52
CA ALA A 166 21.00 9.00 -3.93
C ALA A 166 21.38 7.89 -4.92
N ASN A 167 21.99 8.31 -6.03
CA ASN A 167 22.53 7.46 -7.09
C ASN A 167 24.06 7.58 -7.18
N PRO A 168 24.83 7.12 -6.16
CA PRO A 168 26.28 7.08 -6.21
C PRO A 168 26.77 6.06 -7.24
N THR A 169 27.96 6.29 -7.79
CA THR A 169 28.63 5.27 -8.61
C THR A 169 29.11 4.14 -7.69
N VAL A 170 28.87 2.88 -8.07
CA VAL A 170 29.36 1.71 -7.33
C VAL A 170 30.26 0.90 -8.25
N GLY A 171 31.50 0.66 -7.84
CA GLY A 171 32.55 0.04 -8.64
C GLY A 171 33.76 -0.39 -7.82
N LYS A 172 34.89 -0.64 -8.49
CA LYS A 172 36.13 -1.10 -7.84
C LYS A 172 36.69 -0.07 -6.85
N ASP A 173 36.64 1.21 -7.23
CA ASP A 173 37.25 2.31 -6.48
C ASP A 173 36.23 3.01 -5.55
N GLN A 174 34.94 2.68 -5.67
CA GLN A 174 33.85 3.15 -4.82
C GLN A 174 32.99 1.95 -4.39
N PRO A 175 33.31 1.29 -3.26
CA PRO A 175 32.59 0.10 -2.82
C PRO A 175 31.13 0.40 -2.46
N PRO A 176 30.25 -0.62 -2.42
CA PRO A 176 28.84 -0.42 -2.12
C PRO A 176 28.63 0.15 -0.69
N ASP A 177 28.04 1.33 -0.60
CA ASP A 177 27.93 2.12 0.64
C ASP A 177 26.93 1.52 1.65
N LEU A 178 26.02 0.66 1.19
CA LEU A 178 25.01 0.00 2.01
C LEU A 178 25.34 -1.47 2.29
N ALA A 179 26.52 -1.98 1.90
CA ALA A 179 26.89 -3.40 2.03
C ALA A 179 26.73 -3.96 3.48
N ALA A 180 26.90 -3.13 4.50
CA ALA A 180 26.75 -3.52 5.90
C ALA A 180 25.30 -3.87 6.31
N PHE A 181 24.29 -3.39 5.57
CA PHE A 181 22.87 -3.64 5.85
C PHE A 181 22.32 -4.92 5.21
N VAL A 182 23.20 -5.72 4.59
CA VAL A 182 22.86 -7.00 3.97
C VAL A 182 22.80 -8.09 5.06
N PRO A 183 21.66 -8.79 5.26
CA PRO A 183 21.58 -9.86 6.25
C PRO A 183 22.64 -10.95 6.07
N SER A 184 23.07 -11.51 7.20
CA SER A 184 23.94 -12.70 7.22
C SER A 184 23.14 -14.00 7.17
N GLY A 185 21.96 -14.04 7.81
CA GLY A 185 21.02 -15.16 7.73
C GLY A 185 20.24 -15.18 6.41
N SER A 186 19.99 -16.39 5.88
CA SER A 186 19.03 -16.63 4.80
C SER A 186 17.81 -17.33 5.40
N LEU A 187 16.62 -16.77 5.20
CA LEU A 187 15.37 -17.37 5.66
C LEU A 187 14.83 -18.24 4.53
N VAL A 188 14.87 -19.55 4.73
CA VAL A 188 14.23 -20.53 3.83
C VAL A 188 12.77 -20.61 4.23
N LEU A 189 11.87 -20.14 3.35
CA LEU A 189 10.43 -20.39 3.46
C LEU A 189 10.22 -21.92 3.34
N PRO A 190 9.34 -22.55 4.14
CA PRO A 190 8.97 -23.94 3.92
C PRO A 190 8.40 -24.13 2.50
N ASP A 191 8.74 -25.24 1.84
CA ASP A 191 8.18 -25.51 0.51
C ASP A 191 6.64 -25.68 0.60
N PRO A 192 5.86 -25.04 -0.29
CA PRO A 192 4.42 -25.22 -0.31
C PRO A 192 4.07 -26.68 -0.64
N PRO A 193 3.04 -27.27 -0.02
CA PRO A 193 2.70 -28.67 -0.22
C PRO A 193 2.35 -28.94 -1.68
N GLU A 194 3.12 -29.81 -2.34
CA GLU A 194 2.92 -30.18 -3.73
C GLU A 194 1.52 -30.78 -3.94
N LYS A 195 0.84 -30.35 -5.01
CA LYS A 195 -0.40 -30.96 -5.47
C LYS A 195 -0.12 -32.38 -5.94
N ALA A 196 -0.45 -33.37 -5.10
CA ALA A 196 -0.36 -34.77 -5.45
C ALA A 196 -1.20 -35.08 -6.71
N VAL A 197 -0.51 -35.43 -7.80
CA VAL A 197 -1.09 -36.09 -8.97
C VAL A 197 -0.30 -37.37 -9.21
N SER A 198 -0.94 -38.51 -8.97
CA SER A 198 -0.51 -39.80 -9.51
C SER A 198 -1.73 -40.71 -9.63
N MET A 199 -1.82 -41.42 -10.75
CA MET A 199 -2.85 -42.41 -11.04
C MET A 199 -2.18 -43.73 -11.43
N GLN A 200 -2.79 -44.85 -10.99
CA GLN A 200 -2.63 -46.21 -11.53
C GLN A 200 -1.26 -46.90 -11.28
N ASN A 201 -1.12 -48.22 -11.05
CA ASN A 201 -2.03 -49.35 -10.78
C ASN A 201 -1.37 -50.21 -9.63
N ALA A 202 -1.74 -51.44 -9.23
CA ALA A 202 -2.59 -52.52 -9.75
C ALA A 202 -3.02 -53.52 -8.64
N SER A 203 -3.89 -54.48 -9.00
CA SER A 203 -4.22 -55.72 -8.27
C SER A 203 -5.05 -55.60 -6.98
N GLY A 204 -6.13 -56.37 -6.74
CA GLY A 204 -6.81 -57.35 -7.61
C GLY A 204 -7.53 -58.43 -6.78
N ASN A 205 -8.85 -58.59 -6.94
CA ASN A 205 -9.61 -59.86 -6.83
C ASN A 205 -11.15 -59.67 -6.92
N HIS A 206 -11.79 -60.49 -7.76
CA HIS A 206 -13.06 -61.23 -7.59
C HIS A 206 -14.29 -60.62 -6.83
N VAL A 207 -15.56 -60.82 -7.25
CA VAL A 207 -16.18 -61.37 -8.49
C VAL A 207 -17.73 -61.23 -8.43
N ILE A 208 -18.46 -61.16 -9.58
CA ILE A 208 -19.93 -61.42 -9.78
C ILE A 208 -20.88 -60.43 -9.02
N ALA A 209 -22.00 -59.85 -9.50
CA ALA A 209 -22.85 -59.87 -10.71
C ALA A 209 -23.56 -58.47 -10.83
N SER A 210 -24.48 -58.10 -11.74
CA SER A 210 -25.07 -58.69 -12.97
C SER A 210 -25.77 -57.61 -13.82
N SER A 211 -26.32 -57.99 -14.98
CA SER A 211 -27.46 -57.38 -15.71
C SER A 211 -27.52 -55.84 -15.93
N ASN A 212 -27.13 -55.46 -17.15
CA ASN A 212 -27.76 -54.38 -17.97
C ASN A 212 -29.18 -54.84 -18.43
N PRO A 213 -30.06 -54.05 -19.13
CA PRO A 213 -29.78 -52.83 -19.93
C PRO A 213 -30.85 -51.67 -19.97
N LYS A 214 -30.48 -50.56 -20.64
CA LYS A 214 -31.27 -49.65 -21.53
C LYS A 214 -32.64 -49.05 -21.09
N ALA A 215 -32.74 -47.70 -21.19
CA ALA A 215 -33.66 -46.92 -22.07
C ALA A 215 -34.01 -45.52 -21.46
N VAL A 216 -33.67 -44.40 -22.11
CA VAL A 216 -34.49 -43.53 -23.02
C VAL A 216 -35.24 -42.37 -22.32
N ALA A 217 -34.73 -41.15 -22.57
CA ALA A 217 -35.38 -39.85 -22.87
C ALA A 217 -36.55 -39.20 -22.07
N GLU A 218 -36.56 -37.86 -22.20
CA GLU A 218 -37.64 -36.86 -22.04
C GLU A 218 -38.02 -36.26 -20.65
N LYS A 219 -37.44 -35.07 -20.39
CA LYS A 219 -38.08 -33.72 -20.40
C LYS A 219 -39.29 -33.40 -19.49
N THR A 220 -39.28 -32.16 -18.95
CA THR A 220 -40.39 -31.41 -18.28
C THR A 220 -40.73 -31.92 -16.85
N THR A 221 -41.12 -31.15 -15.83
CA THR A 221 -41.69 -29.77 -15.70
C THR A 221 -41.39 -29.16 -14.30
N LYS A 222 -41.66 -27.85 -14.10
CA LYS A 222 -41.57 -27.11 -12.81
C LYS A 222 -42.99 -26.70 -12.31
N PRO A 223 -43.23 -26.64 -10.99
CA PRO A 223 -43.87 -25.47 -10.35
C PRO A 223 -43.05 -24.97 -9.12
N SER A 224 -42.99 -23.68 -8.71
CA SER A 224 -44.03 -22.80 -8.10
C SER A 224 -44.53 -23.31 -6.74
N ASN A 225 -44.71 -22.54 -5.66
CA ASN A 225 -44.66 -21.08 -5.36
C ASN A 225 -44.24 -20.92 -3.87
N ASN A 226 -43.82 -19.76 -3.32
CA ASN A 226 -44.70 -18.64 -2.98
C ASN A 226 -43.94 -17.33 -2.65
N VAL A 227 -44.63 -16.21 -2.88
CA VAL A 227 -44.21 -14.83 -2.61
C VAL A 227 -44.89 -14.32 -1.34
N CYS A 228 -44.23 -13.44 -0.58
CA CYS A 228 -44.94 -12.37 0.13
C CYS A 228 -44.11 -11.08 0.09
N ASN A 229 -44.71 -10.02 -0.41
CA ASN A 229 -44.09 -8.71 -0.63
C ASN A 229 -44.96 -7.66 0.08
N VAL A 230 -44.40 -6.83 0.96
CA VAL A 230 -45.03 -5.57 1.37
C VAL A 230 -43.94 -4.50 1.48
N ASN A 231 -44.08 -3.46 0.66
CA ASN A 231 -43.23 -2.26 0.69
C ASN A 231 -43.68 -1.31 1.80
N HIS A 232 -42.75 -0.48 2.32
CA HIS A 232 -43.03 0.96 2.45
C HIS A 232 -41.78 1.86 2.53
N LYS A 233 -41.56 2.60 1.43
CA LYS A 233 -40.94 3.93 1.25
C LYS A 233 -39.51 4.26 1.73
N SER A 234 -38.86 5.06 0.88
CA SER A 234 -37.45 5.51 0.91
C SER A 234 -37.29 6.95 1.41
N ALA A 235 -36.12 7.27 1.96
CA ALA A 235 -35.50 8.59 1.92
C ALA A 235 -34.02 8.44 1.52
N ASN A 236 -33.51 9.36 0.70
CA ASN A 236 -32.33 9.10 -0.14
C ASN A 236 -30.97 9.20 0.57
N ALA A 237 -30.09 8.24 0.30
CA ALA A 237 -28.64 8.40 0.42
C ALA A 237 -28.03 8.53 -0.98
N VAL A 238 -27.29 9.61 -1.24
CA VAL A 238 -26.65 9.86 -2.54
C VAL A 238 -25.38 9.01 -2.64
N LYS A 239 -25.35 8.11 -3.63
CA LYS A 239 -24.15 7.37 -4.03
C LYS A 239 -23.40 8.15 -5.12
N PRO A 240 -22.05 8.15 -5.15
CA PRO A 240 -21.31 8.56 -6.33
C PRO A 240 -21.64 7.60 -7.49
N SER A 241 -22.07 8.15 -8.62
CA SER A 241 -22.41 7.39 -9.82
C SER A 241 -21.22 7.36 -10.79
N SER A 242 -21.00 6.20 -11.39
CA SER A 242 -19.90 5.90 -12.32
C SER A 242 -19.90 6.69 -13.63
N CYS A 243 -18.73 6.70 -14.28
CA CYS A 243 -18.43 7.08 -15.67
C CYS A 243 -18.12 8.57 -15.91
N PHE A 244 -16.83 8.85 -16.18
CA PHE A 244 -16.34 10.15 -16.63
C PHE A 244 -16.52 10.30 -18.14
N THR A 245 -17.64 10.89 -18.56
CA THR A 245 -17.86 11.39 -19.93
C THR A 245 -18.32 12.83 -19.98
N ASP A 246 -18.34 13.52 -18.84
CA ASP A 246 -18.86 14.88 -18.70
C ASP A 246 -17.85 15.74 -17.93
N SER A 247 -17.16 16.62 -18.65
CA SER A 247 -16.19 17.56 -18.10
C SER A 247 -16.83 18.72 -17.35
N GLU A 248 -18.06 19.10 -17.68
CA GLU A 248 -18.78 20.18 -16.99
C GLU A 248 -19.14 19.70 -15.58
N LYS A 249 -19.68 18.48 -15.48
CA LYS A 249 -20.01 17.87 -14.19
C LYS A 249 -18.81 17.72 -13.24
N PHE A 250 -17.62 17.44 -13.76
CA PHE A 250 -16.37 17.37 -12.98
C PHE A 250 -15.91 18.76 -12.49
N VAL A 251 -16.10 19.80 -13.32
CA VAL A 251 -15.81 21.19 -12.92
C VAL A 251 -16.78 21.66 -11.84
N GLU A 252 -18.08 21.35 -11.96
CA GLU A 252 -19.08 21.63 -10.93
C GLU A 252 -18.77 20.90 -9.61
N GLU A 253 -18.39 19.61 -9.66
CA GLU A 253 -18.01 18.85 -8.45
C GLU A 253 -16.77 19.45 -7.74
N ILE A 254 -15.81 19.98 -8.50
CA ILE A 254 -14.67 20.74 -7.95
C ILE A 254 -15.12 22.07 -7.33
N ILE A 255 -16.02 22.81 -8.00
CA ILE A 255 -16.56 24.08 -7.49
C ILE A 255 -17.35 23.87 -6.19
N ASP A 256 -18.16 22.81 -6.11
CA ASP A 256 -18.92 22.46 -4.90
C ASP A 256 -18.01 22.10 -3.72
N ILE A 257 -16.97 21.29 -3.94
CA ILE A 257 -15.98 20.93 -2.91
C ILE A 257 -15.28 22.19 -2.36
N ILE A 258 -14.81 23.07 -3.25
CA ILE A 258 -14.14 24.32 -2.85
C ILE A 258 -15.13 25.24 -2.11
N SER A 259 -16.35 25.40 -2.63
CA SER A 259 -17.38 26.28 -2.04
C SER A 259 -17.81 25.81 -0.66
N ALA A 260 -18.01 24.50 -0.47
CA ALA A 260 -18.34 23.92 0.82
C ALA A 260 -17.26 24.20 1.88
N HIS A 261 -15.98 24.07 1.51
CA HIS A 261 -14.87 24.29 2.45
C HIS A 261 -14.72 25.77 2.85
N VAL A 262 -14.80 26.69 1.88
CA VAL A 262 -14.83 28.14 2.13
C VAL A 262 -16.00 28.54 3.04
N LEU A 263 -17.17 27.93 2.85
CA LEU A 263 -18.37 28.19 3.67
C LEU A 263 -18.30 27.59 5.07
N THR A 264 -17.51 26.52 5.29
CA THR A 264 -17.24 26.02 6.64
C THR A 264 -16.24 26.90 7.40
N GLU A 265 -15.18 27.37 6.76
CA GLU A 265 -14.15 28.18 7.43
C GLU A 265 -14.61 29.62 7.71
N THR A 266 -15.50 30.19 6.89
CA THR A 266 -16.05 31.55 7.11
C THR A 266 -17.00 31.67 8.31
N LYS A 267 -17.36 30.56 8.97
CA LYS A 267 -18.22 30.57 10.17
C LYS A 267 -17.46 30.65 11.50
N GLU A 268 -16.14 30.56 11.52
CA GLU A 268 -15.38 30.57 12.77
C GLU A 268 -14.28 31.67 12.78
N GLY A 269 -14.64 32.81 13.38
CA GLY A 269 -13.68 33.76 13.95
C GLY A 269 -12.90 34.67 13.00
N SER A 270 -13.52 35.74 12.47
CA SER A 270 -12.95 37.11 12.48
C SER A 270 -13.85 38.16 11.79
N ILE A 271 -14.84 38.69 12.52
CA ILE A 271 -15.48 39.99 12.18
C ILE A 271 -15.22 40.98 13.32
N LYS A 272 -13.98 41.48 13.40
CA LYS A 272 -13.56 42.79 13.92
C LYS A 272 -12.04 42.97 13.77
N GLN A 273 -11.64 44.11 13.20
CA GLN A 273 -10.26 44.62 13.07
C GLN A 273 -9.22 43.73 12.32
N ASN A 274 -9.27 43.79 10.99
CA ASN A 274 -8.13 43.89 10.02
C ASN A 274 -8.50 43.31 8.65
N GLY A 275 -9.47 43.93 7.96
CA GLY A 275 -10.04 43.41 6.71
C GLY A 275 -9.09 43.27 5.51
N LYS A 276 -7.90 43.89 5.55
CA LYS A 276 -6.84 43.66 4.53
C LYS A 276 -5.97 42.44 4.84
N GLU A 277 -5.64 42.23 6.11
CA GLU A 277 -4.70 41.20 6.57
C GLU A 277 -5.36 39.82 6.62
N LEU A 278 -6.63 39.79 7.07
CA LEU A 278 -7.49 38.60 6.98
C LEU A 278 -7.72 38.18 5.52
N GLY A 279 -7.89 39.14 4.61
CA GLY A 279 -8.03 38.88 3.18
C GLY A 279 -6.78 38.24 2.57
N THR A 280 -5.58 38.65 2.99
CA THR A 280 -4.33 38.04 2.54
C THR A 280 -4.09 36.66 3.16
N ASP A 281 -4.35 36.46 4.46
CA ASP A 281 -4.16 35.14 5.10
C ASP A 281 -5.15 34.10 4.54
N ILE A 282 -6.42 34.48 4.32
CA ILE A 282 -7.40 33.63 3.63
C ILE A 282 -6.94 33.35 2.19
N ALA A 283 -6.48 34.36 1.44
CA ALA A 283 -6.02 34.15 0.06
C ALA A 283 -4.80 33.23 -0.02
N ASP A 284 -3.82 33.36 0.88
CA ASP A 284 -2.64 32.50 0.91
C ASP A 284 -2.95 31.08 1.40
N ARG A 285 -3.90 30.91 2.34
CA ARG A 285 -4.39 29.58 2.77
C ARG A 285 -5.17 28.88 1.66
N LEU A 286 -6.10 29.57 1.01
CA LEU A 286 -6.82 29.04 -0.16
C LEU A 286 -5.84 28.69 -1.29
N LYS A 287 -4.88 29.57 -1.58
CA LYS A 287 -3.83 29.31 -2.58
C LYS A 287 -2.98 28.10 -2.21
N LYS A 288 -2.66 27.88 -0.94
CA LYS A 288 -1.91 26.71 -0.46
C LYS A 288 -2.73 25.41 -0.56
N CYS A 289 -4.00 25.45 -0.16
CA CYS A 289 -4.93 24.31 -0.18
C CYS A 289 -5.31 23.92 -1.62
N CYS A 290 -5.75 24.87 -2.44
CA CYS A 290 -6.01 24.63 -3.87
C CYS A 290 -4.75 24.16 -4.60
N ALA A 291 -3.55 24.63 -4.22
CA ALA A 291 -2.31 24.15 -4.81
C ALA A 291 -1.91 22.74 -4.38
N SER A 292 -2.28 22.24 -3.19
CA SER A 292 -2.06 20.82 -2.84
C SER A 292 -3.03 19.93 -3.59
N GLU A 293 -4.33 20.24 -3.55
CA GLU A 293 -5.36 19.39 -4.17
C GLU A 293 -5.25 19.36 -5.69
N LEU A 294 -5.02 20.50 -6.34
CA LEU A 294 -4.83 20.54 -7.80
C LEU A 294 -3.54 19.82 -8.23
N LYS A 295 -2.49 19.81 -7.39
CA LYS A 295 -1.27 19.01 -7.66
C LYS A 295 -1.53 17.53 -7.49
N ASN A 296 -2.21 17.11 -6.41
CA ASN A 296 -2.56 15.71 -6.16
C ASN A 296 -3.41 15.16 -7.32
N LEU A 297 -4.40 15.95 -7.76
CA LEU A 297 -5.27 15.64 -8.89
C LEU A 297 -4.50 15.59 -10.22
N ALA A 298 -3.63 16.57 -10.50
CA ALA A 298 -2.77 16.57 -11.69
C ALA A 298 -1.80 15.38 -11.72
N VAL A 299 -1.23 14.99 -10.57
CA VAL A 299 -0.40 13.78 -10.43
C VAL A 299 -1.22 12.52 -10.69
N SER A 300 -2.44 12.44 -10.16
CA SER A 300 -3.36 11.32 -10.38
C SER A 300 -3.74 11.17 -11.87
N ILE A 301 -4.08 12.28 -12.53
CA ILE A 301 -4.35 12.32 -13.98
C ILE A 301 -3.10 11.95 -14.79
N PHE A 302 -1.93 12.44 -14.41
CA PHE A 302 -0.66 12.11 -15.09
C PHE A 302 -0.31 10.62 -14.96
N ILE A 303 -0.55 10.02 -13.79
CA ILE A 303 -0.37 8.58 -13.56
C ILE A 303 -1.37 7.77 -14.39
N LEU A 304 -2.66 8.16 -14.42
CA LEU A 304 -3.69 7.52 -15.25
C LEU A 304 -3.37 7.58 -16.74
N LEU A 305 -2.91 8.73 -17.25
CA LEU A 305 -2.45 8.87 -18.63
C LEU A 305 -1.24 7.97 -18.90
N ASN A 306 -0.25 7.93 -18.01
CA ASN A 306 0.94 7.09 -18.17
C ASN A 306 0.57 5.59 -18.14
N PHE A 307 -0.38 5.19 -17.28
CA PHE A 307 -0.93 3.83 -17.23
C PHE A 307 -1.67 3.47 -18.51
N LEU A 308 -2.50 4.37 -19.06
CA LEU A 308 -3.17 4.18 -20.36
C LEU A 308 -2.16 4.04 -21.51
N PHE A 309 -1.11 4.86 -21.55
CA PHE A 309 -0.03 4.76 -22.53
C PHE A 309 0.79 3.46 -22.42
N GLN A 310 0.90 2.87 -21.23
CA GLN A 310 1.59 1.60 -21.01
C GLN A 310 0.71 0.36 -21.25
N THR A 311 -0.59 0.44 -20.97
CA THR A 311 -1.56 -0.66 -21.16
C THR A 311 -2.11 -0.76 -22.59
N PHE A 312 -2.18 0.36 -23.31
CA PHE A 312 -2.56 0.41 -24.72
C PHE A 312 -1.42 0.99 -25.58
N PRO A 313 -0.36 0.20 -25.89
CA PRO A 313 0.57 0.59 -26.94
C PRO A 313 -0.21 0.72 -28.25
N TYR A 314 -0.16 1.90 -28.88
CA TYR A 314 -0.73 2.14 -30.21
C TYR A 314 -0.34 0.99 -31.14
N PRO A 315 -1.29 0.37 -31.88
CA PRO A 315 -0.93 -0.67 -32.82
C PRO A 315 0.02 -0.07 -33.84
N LYS A 316 1.24 -0.62 -33.93
CA LYS A 316 2.15 -0.39 -35.05
C LYS A 316 1.52 -1.02 -36.29
N SER A 317 0.55 -0.34 -36.89
CA SER A 317 0.02 -0.64 -38.20
C SER A 317 1.20 -0.72 -39.17
N LYS A 318 1.31 -1.84 -39.87
CA LYS A 318 2.34 -2.07 -40.88
C LYS A 318 2.28 -0.97 -41.94
N ILE A 319 3.11 0.06 -41.82
CA ILE A 319 3.53 0.85 -42.98
C ILE A 319 4.52 -0.04 -43.70
N GLY A 320 4.05 -0.67 -44.77
CA GLY A 320 4.91 -1.49 -45.62
C GLY A 320 6.03 -0.62 -46.19
N VAL A 321 7.24 -1.16 -46.19
CA VAL A 321 8.31 -0.66 -47.06
C VAL A 321 7.81 -0.88 -48.48
N LEU A 322 7.37 0.20 -49.14
CA LEU A 322 7.12 0.18 -50.57
C LEU A 322 8.47 0.40 -51.26
N THR A 323 8.95 -0.62 -51.94
CA THR A 323 10.17 -0.56 -52.75
C THR A 323 9.92 0.25 -54.02
N VAL A 324 10.54 1.44 -54.11
CA VAL A 324 11.23 1.96 -55.31
C VAL A 324 12.40 2.81 -54.83
#